data_AF-A0A1I5ST54-F1
#
_entry.id   AF-A0A1I5ST54-F1
#
_cell.length_a   1.000
_cell.length_b   1.000
_cell.length_c   1.000
_cell.angle_alpha   90.00
_cell.angle_beta   90.00
_cell.angle_gamma   90.00
#
_symmetry.space_group_name_H-M   'P 1'
#
loop_
_entity.id
_entity.type
_entity.pdbx_description
1 polymer ?
#
loop_
_entity_poly.entity_id
_entity_poly.type
_entity_poly.pdbx_seq_one_letter_code
_entity_poly.pdbx_strand_id
1 'polypeptide(L)'
;MNLRDEIETALRAWNAYEIARGGSPVIDFDCHPIGPAPEPAPDRLTVYRQLTELRPAATGPLATRLDADLAYLGALLGEHRPLSDYVRATQGCGTAGWPEEYMAERAEQARTALADLGITWGPHTNAELRQAEGLLEVSEAPDAIRQATEDLEPAVRQATGSTAPYRLTIETAEVDAYWAYWLDGAGQDVRLRLNLPNVEFTQTGARQFALHEVLGHGLQSAGYSAQATAEDVPWVRLLSIHAPQQVMLEGLAQAWPLFLLPEDKVLIARVRLAHYTQLVLAQVHRALNDSAPAIECADHLRAAVPWWTDKTIAGYLADRGTDPQHRTYMWAYPAGFDWFAALADADVKVSGEVLHAAYRAPLTPTDLADLWPAGPTVGGPGGPVRLRKPPIP
;
A
#
# COMPACT_ATOMS: atom_id res chain seq x y z
N MET A 1 25.69 14.07 16.27
CA MET A 1 24.70 13.12 15.73
C MET A 1 24.29 13.69 14.38
N ASN A 2 24.13 12.89 13.33
CA ASN A 2 23.64 13.45 12.06
C ASN A 2 22.12 13.70 12.20
N LEU A 3 21.59 14.73 11.54
CA LEU A 3 20.17 15.11 11.58
C LEU A 3 19.23 13.94 11.36
N ARG A 4 19.56 13.02 10.44
CA ARG A 4 18.79 11.77 10.22
C ARG A 4 18.64 10.96 11.52
N ASP A 5 19.73 10.76 12.25
CA ASP A 5 19.71 9.92 13.45
C ASP A 5 18.93 10.62 14.60
N GLU A 6 18.91 11.96 14.63
CA GLU A 6 18.08 12.74 15.56
C GLU A 6 16.58 12.59 15.24
N ILE A 7 16.22 12.62 13.96
CA ILE A 7 14.85 12.34 13.49
C ILE A 7 14.46 10.90 13.86
N GLU A 8 15.29 9.92 13.55
CA GLU A 8 15.03 8.51 13.88
C GLU A 8 14.86 8.28 15.39
N THR A 9 15.64 8.97 16.21
CA THR A 9 15.51 8.92 17.68
C THR A 9 14.13 9.43 18.13
N ALA A 10 13.68 10.57 17.59
CA ALA A 10 12.36 11.12 17.89
C ALA A 10 11.22 10.19 17.45
N LEU A 11 11.33 9.60 16.26
CA LEU A 11 10.33 8.68 15.71
C LEU A 11 10.26 7.36 16.50
N ARG A 12 11.40 6.83 16.95
CA ARG A 12 11.46 5.65 17.82
C ARG A 12 10.81 5.90 19.18
N ALA A 13 11.07 7.05 19.79
CA ALA A 13 10.44 7.45 21.05
C ALA A 13 8.92 7.64 20.89
N TRP A 14 8.48 8.23 19.78
CA TRP A 14 7.07 8.35 19.44
C TRP A 14 6.40 6.98 19.23
N ASN A 15 7.02 6.09 18.46
CA ASN A 15 6.53 4.74 18.24
C ASN A 15 6.34 3.99 19.57
N ALA A 16 7.33 4.06 20.46
CA ALA A 16 7.24 3.45 21.79
C ALA A 16 6.11 4.05 22.64
N TYR A 17 5.88 5.37 22.54
CA TYR A 17 4.74 6.02 23.18
C TYR A 17 3.40 5.46 22.68
N GLU A 18 3.20 5.34 21.36
CA GLU A 18 1.94 4.83 20.79
C GLU A 18 1.70 3.36 21.17
N ILE A 19 2.72 2.51 21.07
CA ILE A 19 2.60 1.10 21.44
C ILE A 19 2.27 0.94 22.93
N ALA A 20 2.95 1.68 23.82
CA ALA A 20 2.75 1.58 25.27
C ALA A 20 1.31 1.91 25.72
N ARG A 21 0.56 2.70 24.94
CA ARG A 21 -0.84 3.05 25.19
C ARG A 21 -1.84 2.21 24.39
N GLY A 22 -1.39 1.19 23.68
CA GLY A 22 -2.23 0.36 22.81
C GLY A 22 -2.70 1.07 21.53
N GLY A 23 -2.00 2.11 21.10
CA GLY A 23 -2.22 2.79 19.82
C GLY A 23 -1.53 2.08 18.65
N SER A 24 -1.82 2.54 17.43
CA SER A 24 -1.18 2.04 16.22
C SER A 24 0.33 2.36 16.22
N PRO A 25 1.19 1.43 15.80
CA PRO A 25 2.61 1.71 15.58
C PRO A 25 2.81 2.86 14.59
N VAL A 26 3.83 3.66 14.84
CA VAL A 26 4.29 4.75 13.97
C VAL A 26 5.26 4.20 12.92
N ILE A 27 6.12 3.28 13.36
CA ILE A 27 7.10 2.58 12.53
C ILE A 27 6.48 1.26 12.11
N ASP A 28 6.37 1.09 10.81
CA ASP A 28 5.87 -0.13 10.17
C ASP A 28 7.00 -1.14 9.96
N PHE A 29 8.14 -0.66 9.47
CA PHE A 29 9.35 -1.47 9.32
C PHE A 29 10.60 -0.67 9.70
N ASP A 30 11.51 -1.31 10.43
CA ASP A 30 12.79 -0.73 10.82
C ASP A 30 13.92 -1.31 9.97
N CYS A 31 14.46 -0.51 9.04
CA CYS A 31 15.54 -0.94 8.15
C CYS A 31 16.91 -0.93 8.84
N HIS A 32 17.01 -0.37 10.06
CA HIS A 32 18.27 -0.31 10.80
C HIS A 32 18.05 -0.48 12.30
N PRO A 33 17.68 -1.71 12.74
CA PRO A 33 17.39 -2.00 14.13
C PRO A 33 18.68 -2.07 14.95
N ILE A 34 19.15 -0.92 15.42
CA ILE A 34 20.32 -0.80 16.29
C ILE A 34 19.97 -0.14 17.62
N GLY A 35 20.68 -0.57 18.67
CA GLY A 35 20.61 0.03 19.99
C GLY A 35 19.58 -0.61 20.93
N PRO A 36 19.52 -0.11 22.19
CA PRO A 36 18.53 -0.55 23.16
C PRO A 36 17.12 -0.09 22.75
N ALA A 37 16.10 -0.68 23.39
CA ALA A 37 14.74 -0.22 23.25
C ALA A 37 14.65 1.29 23.58
N PRO A 38 13.97 2.09 22.74
CA PRO A 38 13.86 3.53 22.96
C PRO A 38 12.98 3.81 24.20
N GLU A 39 13.36 4.83 24.97
CA GLU A 39 12.48 5.39 25.98
C GLU A 39 11.26 6.04 25.30
N PRO A 40 10.03 5.73 25.73
CA PRO A 40 8.83 6.36 25.19
C PRO A 40 8.87 7.88 25.36
N ALA A 41 8.45 8.60 24.32
CA ALA A 41 8.19 10.03 24.45
C ALA A 41 7.10 10.29 25.53
N PRO A 42 7.12 11.42 26.23
CA PRO A 42 6.12 11.69 27.28
C PRO A 42 4.71 11.91 26.69
N ASP A 43 4.62 12.55 25.53
CA ASP A 43 3.37 12.82 24.82
C ASP A 43 3.61 13.23 23.35
N ARG A 44 2.52 13.23 22.56
CA ARG A 44 2.52 13.67 21.16
C ARG A 44 2.94 15.13 20.95
N LEU A 45 2.65 16.03 21.90
CA LEU A 45 3.00 17.45 21.78
C LEU A 45 4.51 17.67 21.88
N THR A 46 5.18 16.90 22.71
CA THR A 46 6.63 16.91 22.87
C THR A 46 7.31 16.43 21.60
N VAL A 47 6.83 15.33 21.02
CA VAL A 47 7.30 14.86 19.69
C VAL A 47 7.08 15.93 18.63
N TYR A 48 5.89 16.54 18.58
CA TYR A 48 5.56 17.56 17.57
C TYR A 48 6.52 18.75 17.64
N ARG A 49 6.81 19.25 18.85
CA ARG A 49 7.77 20.34 19.06
C ARG A 49 9.17 19.95 18.60
N GLN A 50 9.63 18.76 19.00
CA GLN A 50 10.94 18.25 18.61
C GLN A 50 11.09 18.13 17.09
N LEU A 51 10.11 17.51 16.39
CA LEU A 51 10.14 17.39 14.94
C LEU A 51 10.08 18.77 14.25
N THR A 52 9.31 19.71 14.82
CA THR A 52 9.24 21.09 14.33
C THR A 52 10.58 21.82 14.46
N GLU A 53 11.33 21.60 15.55
CA GLU A 53 12.65 22.18 15.76
C GLU A 53 13.70 21.62 14.79
N LEU A 54 13.61 20.34 14.43
CA LEU A 54 14.50 19.70 13.45
C LEU A 54 14.21 20.14 12.01
N ARG A 55 12.97 20.50 11.70
CA ARG A 55 12.49 20.75 10.34
C ARG A 55 13.26 21.82 9.55
N PRO A 56 13.64 22.99 10.11
CA PRO A 56 14.37 24.02 9.38
C PRO A 56 15.77 23.59 8.90
N ALA A 57 16.39 22.62 9.58
CA ALA A 57 17.71 22.10 9.21
C ALA A 57 17.64 21.00 8.14
N ALA A 58 16.45 20.44 7.89
CA ALA A 58 16.26 19.33 6.98
C ALA A 58 16.08 19.80 5.52
N THR A 59 16.69 19.05 4.59
CA THR A 59 16.55 19.23 3.14
C THR A 59 16.31 17.89 2.46
N GLY A 60 15.77 17.91 1.24
CA GLY A 60 15.58 16.70 0.43
C GLY A 60 14.71 15.65 1.14
N PRO A 61 15.07 14.36 1.11
CA PRO A 61 14.27 13.29 1.70
C PRO A 61 13.95 13.46 3.19
N LEU A 62 14.87 14.06 3.98
CA LEU A 62 14.63 14.31 5.40
C LEU A 62 13.54 15.37 5.62
N ALA A 63 13.51 16.41 4.80
CA ALA A 63 12.49 17.45 4.85
C ALA A 63 11.11 16.89 4.50
N THR A 64 11.05 16.15 3.39
CA THR A 64 9.83 15.44 2.95
C THR A 64 9.31 14.51 4.01
N ARG A 65 10.20 13.76 4.68
CA ARG A 65 9.82 12.87 5.77
C ARG A 65 9.24 13.63 6.97
N LEU A 66 9.92 14.68 7.44
CA LEU A 66 9.43 15.48 8.56
C LEU A 66 8.10 16.17 8.26
N ASP A 67 7.87 16.62 7.02
CA ASP A 67 6.58 17.20 6.62
C ASP A 67 5.43 16.19 6.74
N ALA A 68 5.68 14.93 6.36
CA ALA A 68 4.74 13.83 6.50
C ALA A 68 4.46 13.50 7.98
N ASP A 69 5.50 13.34 8.79
CA ASP A 69 5.38 13.04 10.21
C ASP A 69 4.63 14.16 10.96
N LEU A 70 4.94 15.44 10.69
CA LEU A 70 4.27 16.59 11.29
C LEU A 70 2.79 16.70 10.86
N ALA A 71 2.47 16.41 9.59
CA ALA A 71 1.09 16.40 9.13
C ALA A 71 0.27 15.31 9.83
N TYR A 72 0.81 14.09 9.93
CA TYR A 72 0.15 12.98 10.61
C TYR A 72 0.00 13.24 12.12
N LEU A 73 1.07 13.69 12.78
CA LEU A 73 1.06 13.99 14.20
C LEU A 73 0.12 15.16 14.53
N GLY A 74 0.07 16.19 13.68
CA GLY A 74 -0.91 17.26 13.76
C GLY A 74 -2.35 16.72 13.69
N ALA A 75 -2.63 15.79 12.78
CA ALA A 75 -3.93 15.15 12.69
C ALA A 75 -4.28 14.32 13.93
N LEU A 76 -3.31 13.60 14.51
CA LEU A 76 -3.47 12.91 15.80
C LEU A 76 -3.71 13.86 16.99
N LEU A 77 -3.34 15.13 16.86
CA LEU A 77 -3.58 16.20 17.83
C LEU A 77 -4.87 17.00 17.54
N GLY A 78 -5.61 16.65 16.47
CA GLY A 78 -6.90 17.24 16.12
C GLY A 78 -6.86 18.25 14.96
N GLU A 79 -5.73 18.45 14.28
CA GLU A 79 -5.72 19.23 13.03
C GLU A 79 -6.48 18.49 11.93
N HIS A 80 -7.47 19.14 11.32
CA HIS A 80 -8.21 18.55 10.21
C HIS A 80 -7.89 19.26 8.88
N ARG A 81 -6.80 18.84 8.23
CA ARG A 81 -6.42 19.37 6.91
C ARG A 81 -7.38 18.89 5.82
N PRO A 82 -7.64 19.68 4.75
CA PRO A 82 -8.30 19.18 3.55
C PRO A 82 -7.60 17.92 3.02
N LEU A 83 -8.35 16.98 2.41
CA LEU A 83 -7.79 15.68 2.00
C LEU A 83 -6.60 15.86 1.06
N SER A 84 -6.70 16.76 0.08
CA SER A 84 -5.62 17.04 -0.87
C SER A 84 -4.33 17.49 -0.21
N ASP A 85 -4.44 18.39 0.78
CA ASP A 85 -3.28 18.92 1.49
C ASP A 85 -2.69 17.88 2.43
N TYR A 86 -3.55 17.08 3.07
CA TYR A 86 -3.14 16.02 3.96
C TYR A 86 -2.37 14.93 3.20
N VAL A 87 -2.98 14.36 2.15
CA VAL A 87 -2.35 13.34 1.29
C VAL A 87 -1.10 13.88 0.61
N ARG A 88 -1.07 15.15 0.18
CA ARG A 88 0.15 15.70 -0.40
C ARG A 88 1.31 15.72 0.60
N ALA A 89 1.04 16.08 1.85
CA ALA A 89 2.07 16.12 2.88
C ALA A 89 2.54 14.71 3.28
N THR A 90 1.61 13.76 3.44
CA THR A 90 1.92 12.41 3.95
C THR A 90 2.27 11.40 2.86
N GLN A 91 1.74 11.54 1.65
CA GLN A 91 1.91 10.60 0.54
C GLN A 91 2.68 11.18 -0.65
N GLY A 92 2.93 12.50 -0.67
CA GLY A 92 3.73 13.15 -1.72
C GLY A 92 3.02 13.31 -3.08
N CYS A 93 1.72 12.99 -3.18
CA CYS A 93 0.96 13.05 -4.43
C CYS A 93 -0.36 13.83 -4.31
N GLY A 94 -1.04 14.04 -5.43
CA GLY A 94 -2.35 14.68 -5.47
C GLY A 94 -3.50 13.70 -5.25
N THR A 95 -4.70 14.26 -5.01
CA THR A 95 -5.95 13.50 -4.86
C THR A 95 -6.96 13.80 -5.98
N ALA A 96 -6.45 14.13 -7.17
CA ALA A 96 -7.27 14.63 -8.27
C ALA A 96 -8.19 13.54 -8.86
N GLY A 97 -7.80 12.27 -8.72
CA GLY A 97 -8.53 11.10 -9.20
C GLY A 97 -8.54 11.01 -10.72
N TRP A 98 -9.41 10.14 -11.24
CA TRP A 98 -9.43 9.78 -12.66
C TRP A 98 -10.72 10.23 -13.35
N PRO A 99 -10.66 10.60 -14.63
CA PRO A 99 -11.84 10.88 -15.46
C PRO A 99 -12.79 9.68 -15.58
N GLU A 100 -14.07 9.95 -15.82
CA GLU A 100 -15.11 8.91 -15.97
C GLU A 100 -14.81 7.95 -17.14
N GLU A 101 -14.24 8.45 -18.23
CA GLU A 101 -13.84 7.64 -19.38
C GLU A 101 -12.75 6.62 -19.01
N TYR A 102 -11.75 7.05 -18.23
CA TYR A 102 -10.70 6.17 -17.71
C TYR A 102 -11.27 5.10 -16.78
N MET A 103 -12.18 5.49 -15.88
CA MET A 103 -12.87 4.55 -15.00
C MET A 103 -13.67 3.50 -15.78
N ALA A 104 -14.35 3.92 -16.85
CA ALA A 104 -15.10 3.02 -17.71
C ALA A 104 -14.19 2.05 -18.46
N GLU A 105 -13.04 2.52 -18.96
CA GLU A 105 -12.03 1.68 -19.61
C GLU A 105 -11.49 0.61 -18.66
N ARG A 106 -11.10 0.97 -17.43
CA ARG A 106 -10.61 0.00 -16.43
C ARG A 106 -11.70 -0.97 -15.98
N ALA A 107 -12.95 -0.52 -15.89
CA ALA A 107 -14.08 -1.41 -15.64
C ALA A 107 -14.26 -2.45 -16.76
N GLU A 108 -14.10 -2.04 -18.01
CA GLU A 108 -14.24 -2.92 -19.17
C GLU A 108 -13.08 -3.92 -19.28
N GLN A 109 -11.85 -3.49 -18.96
CA GLN A 109 -10.70 -4.38 -18.88
C GLN A 109 -10.89 -5.46 -17.81
N ALA A 110 -11.37 -5.10 -16.62
CA ALA A 110 -11.67 -6.07 -15.57
C ALA A 110 -12.79 -7.05 -16.00
N ARG A 111 -13.86 -6.54 -16.62
CA ARG A 111 -14.95 -7.38 -17.14
C ARG A 111 -14.49 -8.32 -18.25
N THR A 112 -13.66 -7.85 -19.18
CA THR A 112 -13.11 -8.66 -20.26
C THR A 112 -12.25 -9.80 -19.69
N ALA A 113 -11.35 -9.49 -18.75
CA ALA A 113 -10.51 -10.50 -18.12
C ALA A 113 -11.31 -11.57 -17.36
N LEU A 114 -12.44 -11.19 -16.73
CA LEU A 114 -13.37 -12.14 -16.11
C LEU A 114 -14.15 -12.96 -17.15
N ALA A 115 -14.62 -12.32 -18.21
CA ALA A 115 -15.39 -12.98 -19.28
C ALA A 115 -14.55 -14.02 -20.02
N ASP A 116 -13.24 -13.77 -20.20
CA ASP A 116 -12.28 -14.74 -20.76
C ASP A 116 -12.15 -16.02 -19.93
N LEU A 117 -12.52 -15.97 -18.64
CA LEU A 117 -12.60 -17.11 -17.73
C LEU A 117 -14.03 -17.69 -17.62
N GLY A 118 -15.00 -17.12 -18.35
CA GLY A 118 -16.41 -17.50 -18.27
C GLY A 118 -17.15 -16.94 -17.05
N ILE A 119 -16.59 -15.94 -16.37
CA ILE A 119 -17.15 -15.35 -15.14
C ILE A 119 -18.00 -14.14 -15.50
N THR A 120 -19.23 -14.07 -14.97
CA THR A 120 -20.15 -12.96 -15.24
C THR A 120 -20.01 -11.86 -14.19
N TRP A 121 -20.21 -10.61 -14.59
CA TRP A 121 -20.24 -9.46 -13.67
C TRP A 121 -21.57 -9.38 -12.90
N GLY A 122 -21.55 -9.58 -11.58
CA GLY A 122 -22.73 -9.63 -10.73
C GLY A 122 -22.42 -10.06 -9.29
N PRO A 123 -23.47 -10.36 -8.49
CA PRO A 123 -23.31 -10.71 -7.07
C PRO A 123 -22.42 -11.92 -6.80
N HIS A 124 -22.24 -12.81 -7.78
CA HIS A 124 -21.44 -14.03 -7.65
C HIS A 124 -20.01 -13.92 -8.20
N THR A 125 -19.63 -12.79 -8.84
CA THR A 125 -18.33 -12.63 -9.51
C THR A 125 -17.14 -13.03 -8.65
N ASN A 126 -17.08 -12.57 -7.40
CA ASN A 126 -15.94 -12.88 -6.53
C ASN A 126 -15.91 -14.35 -6.10
N ALA A 127 -17.06 -14.98 -5.91
CA ALA A 127 -17.14 -16.40 -5.57
C ALA A 127 -16.73 -17.29 -6.76
N GLU A 128 -17.23 -16.97 -7.96
CA GLU A 128 -16.85 -17.64 -9.21
C GLU A 128 -15.35 -17.48 -9.51
N LEU A 129 -14.80 -16.28 -9.30
CA LEU A 129 -13.36 -16.06 -9.43
C LEU A 129 -12.56 -16.86 -8.41
N ARG A 130 -12.97 -16.88 -7.13
CA ARG A 130 -12.30 -17.72 -6.11
C ARG A 130 -12.32 -19.20 -6.45
N GLN A 131 -13.39 -19.68 -7.08
CA GLN A 131 -13.46 -21.05 -7.58
C GLN A 131 -12.45 -21.28 -8.73
N ALA A 132 -12.39 -20.37 -9.71
CA ALA A 132 -11.44 -20.45 -10.81
C ALA A 132 -9.98 -20.35 -10.36
N GLU A 133 -9.72 -19.65 -9.25
CA GLU A 133 -8.40 -19.51 -8.63
C GLU A 133 -7.88 -20.77 -7.93
N GLY A 134 -8.75 -21.78 -7.73
CA GLY A 134 -8.47 -23.00 -7.00
C GLY A 134 -8.46 -22.76 -5.49
N LEU A 135 -9.59 -23.03 -4.83
CA LEU A 135 -9.72 -22.95 -3.37
C LEU A 135 -8.69 -23.86 -2.67
N LEU A 136 -8.10 -23.35 -1.59
CA LEU A 136 -7.18 -24.08 -0.73
C LEU A 136 -7.81 -24.32 0.63
N GLU A 137 -7.47 -25.44 1.25
CA GLU A 137 -7.71 -25.61 2.67
C GLU A 137 -6.86 -24.59 3.44
N VAL A 138 -7.45 -23.96 4.46
CA VAL A 138 -6.80 -22.87 5.19
C VAL A 138 -5.46 -23.30 5.81
N SER A 139 -5.34 -24.57 6.21
CA SER A 139 -4.10 -25.14 6.73
C SER A 139 -2.98 -25.28 5.69
N GLU A 140 -3.30 -25.30 4.40
CA GLU A 140 -2.34 -25.43 3.30
C GLU A 140 -1.79 -24.07 2.84
N ALA A 141 -2.45 -22.96 3.23
CA ALA A 141 -2.08 -21.63 2.80
C ALA A 141 -0.62 -21.24 3.12
N PRO A 142 -0.06 -21.49 4.33
CA PRO A 142 1.33 -21.14 4.63
C PRO A 142 2.33 -21.84 3.69
N ASP A 143 2.09 -23.11 3.37
CA ASP A 143 2.97 -23.91 2.52
C ASP A 143 2.83 -23.48 1.05
N ALA A 144 1.62 -23.20 0.58
CA ALA A 144 1.39 -22.66 -0.76
C ALA A 144 2.06 -21.30 -0.96
N ILE A 145 2.03 -20.42 0.04
CA ILE A 145 2.72 -19.11 0.01
C ILE A 145 4.23 -19.29 -0.01
N ARG A 146 4.77 -20.22 0.81
CA ARG A 146 6.21 -20.51 0.82
C ARG A 146 6.68 -21.04 -0.52
N GLN A 147 5.97 -22.02 -1.09
CA GLN A 147 6.31 -22.56 -2.41
C GLN A 147 6.25 -21.48 -3.50
N ALA A 148 5.19 -20.66 -3.51
CA ALA A 148 5.08 -19.56 -4.47
C ALA A 148 6.20 -18.53 -4.32
N THR A 149 6.66 -18.27 -3.09
CA THR A 149 7.81 -17.40 -2.83
C THR A 149 9.07 -18.00 -3.44
N GLU A 150 9.37 -19.27 -3.17
CA GLU A 150 10.54 -19.97 -3.70
C GLU A 150 10.56 -20.00 -5.24
N ASP A 151 9.40 -20.21 -5.85
CA ASP A 151 9.26 -20.27 -7.31
C ASP A 151 9.44 -18.91 -7.99
N LEU A 152 8.95 -17.83 -7.36
CA LEU A 152 8.89 -16.49 -7.96
C LEU A 152 10.08 -15.59 -7.58
N GLU A 153 10.77 -15.88 -6.48
CA GLU A 153 11.90 -15.07 -6.00
C GLU A 153 13.00 -14.89 -7.06
N PRO A 154 13.44 -15.91 -7.82
CA PRO A 154 14.47 -15.73 -8.84
C PRO A 154 14.07 -14.69 -9.90
N ALA A 155 12.80 -14.66 -10.30
CA ALA A 155 12.30 -13.73 -11.29
C ALA A 155 12.24 -12.29 -10.75
N VAL A 156 11.77 -12.10 -9.51
CA VAL A 156 11.76 -10.79 -8.84
C VAL A 156 13.20 -10.26 -8.69
N ARG A 157 14.14 -11.11 -8.25
CA ARG A 157 15.54 -10.73 -8.12
C ARG A 157 16.17 -10.37 -9.46
N GLN A 158 15.86 -11.11 -10.53
CA GLN A 158 16.32 -10.78 -11.87
C GLN A 158 15.76 -9.42 -12.35
N ALA A 159 14.47 -9.15 -12.13
CA ALA A 159 13.82 -7.92 -12.55
C ALA A 159 14.32 -6.68 -11.79
N THR A 160 14.66 -6.85 -10.51
CA THR A 160 15.06 -5.74 -9.62
C THR A 160 16.57 -5.62 -9.45
N GLY A 161 17.34 -6.65 -9.78
CA GLY A 161 18.76 -6.75 -9.44
C GLY A 161 19.05 -6.93 -7.94
N SER A 162 18.03 -7.22 -7.11
CA SER A 162 18.21 -7.36 -5.66
C SER A 162 19.00 -8.61 -5.30
N THR A 163 20.13 -8.43 -4.60
CA THR A 163 20.94 -9.50 -4.00
C THR A 163 20.79 -9.57 -2.49
N ALA A 164 19.83 -8.83 -1.91
CA ALA A 164 19.70 -8.71 -0.46
C ALA A 164 19.29 -10.06 0.16
N PRO A 165 19.96 -10.49 1.24
CA PRO A 165 19.52 -11.65 2.02
C PRO A 165 18.33 -11.26 2.89
N TYR A 166 17.39 -12.19 3.08
CA TYR A 166 16.33 -12.07 4.08
C TYR A 166 16.03 -13.45 4.69
N ARG A 167 15.44 -13.45 5.88
CA ARG A 167 14.93 -14.62 6.58
C ARG A 167 13.43 -14.47 6.70
N LEU A 168 12.68 -15.44 6.17
CA LEU A 168 11.22 -15.47 6.24
C LEU A 168 10.76 -16.41 7.35
N THR A 169 9.93 -15.90 8.25
CA THR A 169 9.12 -16.70 9.17
C THR A 169 7.65 -16.51 8.82
N ILE A 170 6.88 -17.59 8.68
CA ILE A 170 5.43 -17.53 8.48
C ILE A 170 4.77 -18.09 9.74
N GLU A 171 3.98 -17.25 10.42
CA GLU A 171 3.25 -17.59 11.65
C GLU A 171 1.74 -17.46 11.43
N THR A 172 0.98 -18.24 12.18
CA THR A 172 -0.48 -18.06 12.27
C THR A 172 -0.80 -17.19 13.49
N ALA A 173 -1.83 -16.37 13.36
CA ALA A 173 -2.37 -15.56 14.43
C ALA A 173 -3.88 -15.75 14.52
N GLU A 174 -4.43 -15.57 15.71
CA GLU A 174 -5.88 -15.52 15.96
C GLU A 174 -6.18 -14.18 16.61
N VAL A 175 -6.47 -13.17 15.79
CA VAL A 175 -6.78 -11.81 16.27
C VAL A 175 -8.13 -11.39 15.71
N ASP A 176 -8.93 -10.71 16.55
CA ASP A 176 -10.21 -10.13 16.13
C ASP A 176 -9.97 -8.86 15.30
N ALA A 177 -9.52 -9.07 14.06
CA ALA A 177 -9.25 -8.03 13.09
C ALA A 177 -9.79 -8.42 11.72
N TYR A 178 -10.20 -7.42 10.92
CA TYR A 178 -10.75 -7.66 9.59
C TYR A 178 -9.67 -8.01 8.55
N TRP A 179 -8.40 -7.70 8.82
CA TRP A 179 -7.31 -8.07 7.95
C TRP A 179 -6.94 -9.53 8.11
N ALA A 180 -6.64 -10.13 6.96
CA ALA A 180 -6.32 -11.53 6.75
C ALA A 180 -4.89 -11.88 7.16
N TYR A 181 -4.02 -10.87 7.17
CA TYR A 181 -2.58 -11.04 7.30
C TYR A 181 -1.90 -9.68 7.44
N TRP A 182 -0.64 -9.70 7.83
CA TRP A 182 0.27 -8.56 7.73
C TRP A 182 1.72 -9.06 7.76
N LEU A 183 2.62 -8.26 7.22
CA LEU A 183 4.06 -8.43 7.37
C LEU A 183 4.56 -7.51 8.47
N ASP A 184 5.35 -8.04 9.38
CA ASP A 184 6.13 -7.26 10.34
C ASP A 184 7.58 -7.76 10.36
N GLY A 185 8.47 -7.05 11.04
CA GLY A 185 9.88 -7.43 11.11
C GLY A 185 10.82 -6.24 11.21
N ALA A 186 12.11 -6.53 11.07
CA ALA A 186 13.15 -5.51 11.04
C ALA A 186 14.41 -6.03 10.34
N GLY A 187 15.09 -5.14 9.63
CA GLY A 187 16.31 -5.46 8.92
C GLY A 187 16.11 -6.55 7.86
N GLN A 188 16.77 -7.69 8.08
CA GLN A 188 16.71 -8.87 7.22
C GLN A 188 15.75 -9.94 7.74
N ASP A 189 15.11 -9.72 8.89
CA ASP A 189 14.12 -10.64 9.47
C ASP A 189 12.72 -10.18 9.07
N VAL A 190 12.11 -10.94 8.15
CA VAL A 190 10.76 -10.73 7.64
C VAL A 190 9.84 -11.76 8.27
N ARG A 191 8.77 -11.31 8.92
CA ARG A 191 7.77 -12.18 9.50
C ARG A 191 6.40 -11.90 8.89
N LEU A 192 5.85 -12.93 8.28
CA LEU A 192 4.49 -12.94 7.76
C LEU A 192 3.55 -13.56 8.79
N ARG A 193 2.45 -12.89 9.11
CA ARG A 193 1.44 -13.37 10.07
C ARG A 193 0.10 -13.53 9.38
N LEU A 194 -0.51 -14.71 9.52
CA LEU A 194 -1.78 -15.08 8.86
C LEU A 194 -2.91 -15.21 9.89
N ASN A 195 -3.95 -14.39 9.75
CA ASN A 195 -5.16 -14.40 10.57
C ASN A 195 -6.21 -15.35 9.97
N LEU A 196 -6.03 -16.65 10.21
CA LEU A 196 -6.76 -17.73 9.53
C LEU A 196 -8.30 -17.73 9.66
N PRO A 197 -8.93 -17.33 10.78
CA PRO A 197 -10.39 -17.47 10.96
C PRO A 197 -11.26 -16.65 10.00
N ASN A 198 -10.69 -15.66 9.30
CA ASN A 198 -11.45 -14.70 8.47
C ASN A 198 -11.11 -14.80 6.97
N VAL A 199 -10.42 -15.85 6.52
CA VAL A 199 -9.81 -15.89 5.18
C VAL A 199 -10.12 -17.16 4.42
N GLU A 200 -10.51 -17.00 3.17
CA GLU A 200 -10.45 -18.07 2.17
C GLU A 200 -9.19 -17.85 1.34
N PHE A 201 -8.36 -18.89 1.23
CA PHE A 201 -7.17 -18.89 0.41
C PHE A 201 -7.40 -19.62 -0.91
N THR A 202 -6.70 -19.19 -1.95
CA THR A 202 -6.71 -19.82 -3.27
C THR A 202 -5.27 -20.02 -3.76
N GLN A 203 -5.04 -20.92 -4.72
CA GLN A 203 -3.71 -21.14 -5.32
C GLN A 203 -3.20 -19.87 -6.00
N THR A 204 -4.09 -19.16 -6.69
CA THR A 204 -3.77 -17.84 -7.27
C THR A 204 -3.53 -16.80 -6.19
N GLY A 205 -4.34 -16.80 -5.14
CA GLY A 205 -4.16 -15.93 -3.97
C GLY A 205 -2.80 -16.13 -3.32
N ALA A 206 -2.34 -17.37 -3.12
CA ALA A 206 -1.03 -17.65 -2.55
C ALA A 206 0.13 -17.05 -3.38
N ARG A 207 0.03 -17.09 -4.72
CA ARG A 207 1.01 -16.48 -5.63
C ARG A 207 0.96 -14.96 -5.62
N GLN A 208 -0.24 -14.38 -5.67
CA GLN A 208 -0.44 -12.95 -5.52
C GLN A 208 0.15 -12.47 -4.19
N PHE A 209 -0.05 -13.25 -3.14
CA PHE A 209 0.37 -12.93 -1.79
C PHE A 209 1.88 -13.03 -1.59
N ALA A 210 2.51 -14.07 -2.13
CA ALA A 210 3.96 -14.20 -2.16
C ALA A 210 4.60 -13.00 -2.89
N LEU A 211 4.02 -12.57 -4.01
CA LEU A 211 4.48 -11.38 -4.74
C LEU A 211 4.25 -10.08 -3.97
N HIS A 212 3.11 -9.93 -3.29
CA HIS A 212 2.78 -8.69 -2.58
C HIS A 212 3.55 -8.54 -1.27
N GLU A 213 3.36 -9.46 -0.33
CA GLU A 213 3.94 -9.30 1.01
C GLU A 213 5.42 -9.70 1.04
N VAL A 214 5.73 -10.92 0.60
CA VAL A 214 7.08 -11.48 0.85
C VAL A 214 8.10 -10.87 -0.09
N LEU A 215 7.83 -10.94 -1.40
CA LEU A 215 8.77 -10.46 -2.41
C LEU A 215 8.61 -8.97 -2.68
N GLY A 216 7.39 -8.42 -2.54
CA GLY A 216 7.07 -7.01 -2.69
C GLY A 216 7.57 -6.19 -1.52
N HIS A 217 7.11 -6.48 -0.30
CA HIS A 217 7.50 -5.71 0.89
C HIS A 217 8.73 -6.28 1.60
N GLY A 218 8.78 -7.59 1.83
CA GLY A 218 9.84 -8.25 2.60
C GLY A 218 11.23 -8.14 1.95
N LEU A 219 11.38 -8.64 0.73
CA LEU A 219 12.65 -8.57 -0.01
C LEU A 219 13.07 -7.12 -0.29
N GLN A 220 12.12 -6.22 -0.55
CA GLN A 220 12.39 -4.80 -0.76
C GLN A 220 12.91 -4.13 0.51
N SER A 221 12.26 -4.37 1.65
CA SER A 221 12.69 -3.86 2.96
C SER A 221 14.04 -4.43 3.40
N ALA A 222 14.31 -5.69 3.09
CA ALA A 222 15.63 -6.29 3.28
C ALA A 222 16.70 -5.62 2.39
N GLY A 223 16.34 -5.25 1.16
CA GLY A 223 17.16 -4.43 0.27
C GLY A 223 17.55 -3.08 0.88
N TYR A 224 16.57 -2.36 1.40
CA TYR A 224 16.79 -1.09 2.10
C TYR A 224 17.69 -1.27 3.32
N SER A 225 17.49 -2.34 4.07
CA SER A 225 18.27 -2.65 5.26
C SER A 225 19.73 -2.99 4.93
N ALA A 226 19.95 -3.75 3.86
CA ALA A 226 21.28 -4.06 3.36
C ALA A 226 22.00 -2.77 2.92
N GLN A 227 21.32 -1.89 2.19
CA GLN A 227 21.91 -0.62 1.76
C GLN A 227 22.18 0.32 2.95
N ALA A 228 21.25 0.45 3.88
CA ALA A 228 21.41 1.25 5.10
C ALA A 228 22.52 0.73 6.04
N THR A 229 22.87 -0.55 5.93
CA THR A 229 24.01 -1.14 6.66
C THR A 229 25.33 -0.88 5.94
N ALA A 230 25.34 -0.92 4.61
CA ALA A 230 26.54 -0.79 3.79
C ALA A 230 26.96 0.67 3.55
N GLU A 231 26.01 1.60 3.55
CA GLU A 231 26.18 2.98 3.10
C GLU A 231 25.55 3.98 4.08
N ASP A 232 26.07 5.21 4.12
CA ASP A 232 25.41 6.32 4.81
C ASP A 232 24.30 6.90 3.92
N VAL A 233 23.07 6.40 4.10
CA VAL A 233 21.94 6.71 3.22
C VAL A 233 21.31 8.08 3.50
N PRO A 234 20.82 8.82 2.49
CA PRO A 234 20.30 10.19 2.68
C PRO A 234 18.85 10.25 3.23
N TRP A 235 18.22 9.12 3.52
CA TRP A 235 16.81 8.99 3.92
C TRP A 235 16.67 8.40 5.33
N VAL A 236 15.51 8.60 5.96
CA VAL A 236 15.18 8.06 7.29
C VAL A 236 14.95 6.56 7.23
N ARG A 237 15.70 5.77 8.00
CA ARG A 237 15.74 4.29 7.91
C ARG A 237 14.55 3.56 8.55
N LEU A 238 13.43 4.27 8.70
CA LEU A 238 12.20 3.80 9.31
C LEU A 238 11.09 3.96 8.30
N LEU A 239 10.38 2.90 7.96
CA LEU A 239 9.18 2.98 7.12
C LEU A 239 7.96 3.26 8.00
N SER A 240 7.02 4.03 7.46
CA SER A 240 5.78 4.39 8.14
C SER A 240 4.67 4.48 7.11
N ILE A 241 3.45 4.10 7.49
CA ILE A 241 2.33 4.08 6.55
C ILE A 241 1.78 5.47 6.19
N HIS A 242 2.20 6.50 6.92
CA HIS A 242 1.88 7.91 6.66
C HIS A 242 3.03 8.65 5.96
N ALA A 243 3.92 7.95 5.26
CA ALA A 243 5.07 8.53 4.57
C ALA A 243 5.02 8.33 3.04
N PRO A 244 5.64 9.22 2.24
CA PRO A 244 5.42 9.28 0.79
C PRO A 244 5.78 8.03 0.01
N GLN A 245 6.73 7.24 0.50
CA GLN A 245 7.15 6.01 -0.15
C GLN A 245 6.06 4.95 -0.24
N GLN A 246 5.00 5.05 0.57
CA GLN A 246 3.90 4.06 0.57
C GLN A 246 3.17 3.97 -0.76
N VAL A 247 3.10 5.07 -1.52
CA VAL A 247 2.56 5.05 -2.88
C VAL A 247 3.35 4.09 -3.77
N MET A 248 4.67 4.06 -3.62
CA MET A 248 5.52 3.13 -4.35
C MET A 248 5.41 1.70 -3.79
N LEU A 249 5.50 1.54 -2.47
CA LEU A 249 5.48 0.22 -1.82
C LEU A 249 4.18 -0.53 -2.16
N GLU A 250 3.02 0.07 -1.87
CA GLU A 250 1.73 -0.56 -2.11
C GLU A 250 1.41 -0.69 -3.60
N GLY A 251 1.79 0.31 -4.40
CA GLY A 251 1.55 0.30 -5.83
C GLY A 251 2.29 -0.83 -6.55
N LEU A 252 3.60 -0.96 -6.30
CA LEU A 252 4.42 -2.00 -6.90
C LEU A 252 4.01 -3.39 -6.42
N ALA A 253 3.79 -3.55 -5.11
CA ALA A 253 3.36 -4.83 -4.53
C ALA A 253 2.03 -5.33 -5.15
N GLN A 254 1.09 -4.44 -5.47
CA GLN A 254 -0.16 -4.82 -6.17
C GLN A 254 0.04 -5.13 -7.66
N ALA A 255 0.98 -4.45 -8.33
CA ALA A 255 1.21 -4.57 -9.76
C ALA A 255 2.18 -5.69 -10.16
N TRP A 256 2.92 -6.29 -9.22
CA TRP A 256 3.92 -7.33 -9.51
C TRP A 256 3.49 -8.41 -10.52
N PRO A 257 2.28 -8.98 -10.42
CA PRO A 257 1.81 -9.96 -11.40
C PRO A 257 1.82 -9.47 -12.86
N LEU A 258 1.60 -8.18 -13.10
CA LEU A 258 1.59 -7.59 -14.44
C LEU A 258 2.98 -7.61 -15.09
N PHE A 259 4.04 -7.53 -14.28
CA PHE A 259 5.42 -7.55 -14.77
C PHE A 259 5.94 -8.97 -15.02
N LEU A 260 5.58 -9.92 -14.16
CA LEU A 260 6.22 -11.24 -14.13
C LEU A 260 5.35 -12.35 -14.73
N LEU A 261 4.03 -12.24 -14.60
CA LEU A 261 3.09 -13.31 -14.96
C LEU A 261 1.95 -12.79 -15.86
N PRO A 262 2.23 -11.99 -16.92
CA PRO A 262 1.17 -11.41 -17.77
C PRO A 262 0.32 -12.46 -18.51
N GLU A 263 0.85 -13.67 -18.68
CA GLU A 263 0.15 -14.78 -19.35
C GLU A 263 -0.74 -15.60 -18.41
N ASP A 264 -0.64 -15.42 -17.09
CA ASP A 264 -1.52 -16.10 -16.14
C ASP A 264 -2.89 -15.42 -16.10
N LYS A 265 -3.80 -15.89 -16.96
CA LYS A 265 -5.13 -15.29 -17.11
C LYS A 265 -5.91 -15.19 -15.80
N VAL A 266 -5.80 -16.18 -14.92
CA VAL A 266 -6.55 -16.20 -13.65
C VAL A 266 -6.01 -15.15 -12.69
N LEU A 267 -4.68 -15.09 -12.53
CA LEU A 267 -4.02 -14.07 -11.72
C LEU A 267 -4.25 -12.66 -12.28
N ILE A 268 -4.16 -12.48 -13.60
CA ILE A 268 -4.37 -11.19 -14.24
C ILE A 268 -5.83 -10.73 -14.09
N ALA A 269 -6.82 -11.62 -14.19
CA ALA A 269 -8.20 -11.28 -13.91
C ALA A 269 -8.39 -10.76 -12.47
N ARG A 270 -7.79 -11.43 -11.47
CA ARG A 270 -7.81 -10.97 -10.06
C ARG A 270 -7.16 -9.60 -9.90
N VAL A 271 -6.02 -9.37 -10.54
CA VAL A 271 -5.25 -8.12 -10.44
C VAL A 271 -5.99 -6.97 -11.11
N ARG A 272 -6.55 -7.16 -12.32
CA ARG A 272 -7.34 -6.13 -13.00
C ARG A 272 -8.64 -5.82 -12.25
N LEU A 273 -9.28 -6.83 -11.64
CA LEU A 273 -10.45 -6.62 -10.77
C LEU A 273 -10.09 -5.80 -9.53
N ALA A 274 -8.95 -6.10 -8.89
CA ALA A 274 -8.46 -5.34 -7.75
C ALA A 274 -8.11 -3.89 -8.13
N HIS A 275 -7.46 -3.68 -9.28
CA HIS A 275 -7.11 -2.35 -9.77
C HIS A 275 -8.35 -1.48 -9.97
N TYR A 276 -9.34 -1.96 -10.72
CA TYR A 276 -10.61 -1.25 -10.88
C TYR A 276 -11.28 -0.96 -9.52
N THR A 277 -11.29 -1.94 -8.61
CA THR A 277 -11.88 -1.79 -7.28
C THR A 277 -11.18 -0.69 -6.46
N GLN A 278 -9.85 -0.59 -6.52
CA GLN A 278 -9.12 0.49 -5.86
C GLN A 278 -9.48 1.86 -6.44
N LEU A 279 -9.64 1.98 -7.77
CA LEU A 279 -10.07 3.23 -8.39
C LEU A 279 -11.48 3.65 -7.94
N VAL A 280 -12.42 2.70 -7.82
CA VAL A 280 -13.77 2.95 -7.25
C VAL A 280 -13.67 3.40 -5.80
N LEU A 281 -12.82 2.73 -5.00
CA LEU A 281 -12.56 3.10 -3.62
C LEU A 281 -11.95 4.51 -3.49
N ALA A 282 -11.17 4.96 -4.47
CA ALA A 282 -10.65 6.33 -4.53
C ALA A 282 -11.77 7.36 -4.80
N GLN A 283 -12.78 7.02 -5.61
CA GLN A 283 -13.93 7.90 -5.84
C GLN A 283 -14.70 8.17 -4.55
N VAL A 284 -14.98 7.13 -3.76
CA VAL A 284 -15.66 7.30 -2.45
C VAL A 284 -14.76 7.92 -1.39
N HIS A 285 -13.44 7.67 -1.43
CA HIS A 285 -12.50 8.34 -0.53
C HIS A 285 -12.61 9.85 -0.69
N ARG A 286 -12.53 10.35 -1.93
CA ARG A 286 -12.71 11.78 -2.23
C ARG A 286 -14.08 12.27 -1.81
N ALA A 287 -15.15 11.59 -2.23
CA ALA A 287 -16.51 12.00 -1.96
C ALA A 287 -16.80 12.15 -0.46
N LEU A 288 -16.42 11.16 0.36
CA LEU A 288 -16.60 11.19 1.82
C LEU A 288 -15.87 12.39 2.44
N ASN A 289 -14.66 12.66 1.99
CA ASN A 289 -13.85 13.77 2.49
C ASN A 289 -14.28 15.14 1.97
N ASP A 290 -15.03 15.16 0.88
CA ASP A 290 -15.77 16.32 0.36
C ASP A 290 -17.19 16.39 0.95
N SER A 291 -17.44 15.70 2.07
CA SER A 291 -18.70 15.70 2.83
C SER A 291 -19.92 15.09 2.11
N ALA A 292 -19.72 14.25 1.11
CA ALA A 292 -20.81 13.47 0.52
C ALA A 292 -21.42 12.51 1.57
N PRO A 293 -22.74 12.29 1.57
CA PRO A 293 -23.36 11.35 2.50
C PRO A 293 -22.83 9.92 2.32
N ALA A 294 -22.55 9.24 3.42
CA ALA A 294 -22.05 7.86 3.40
C ALA A 294 -22.98 6.89 2.66
N ILE A 295 -24.30 7.12 2.69
CA ILE A 295 -25.28 6.30 1.97
C ILE A 295 -25.14 6.42 0.45
N GLU A 296 -24.82 7.61 -0.07
CA GLU A 296 -24.58 7.79 -1.51
C GLU A 296 -23.28 7.10 -1.95
N CYS A 297 -22.26 7.11 -1.08
CA CYS A 297 -21.04 6.35 -1.30
C CYS A 297 -21.29 4.83 -1.28
N ALA A 298 -22.12 4.35 -0.34
CA ALA A 298 -22.49 2.94 -0.25
C ALA A 298 -23.26 2.48 -1.50
N ASP A 299 -24.23 3.27 -1.97
CA ASP A 299 -25.00 2.98 -3.18
C ASP A 299 -24.10 2.93 -4.43
N HIS A 300 -23.12 3.83 -4.51
CA HIS A 300 -22.11 3.80 -5.57
C HIS A 300 -21.27 2.53 -5.52
N LEU A 301 -20.79 2.12 -4.34
CA LEU A 301 -20.01 0.89 -4.18
C LEU A 301 -20.84 -0.36 -4.52
N ARG A 302 -22.11 -0.44 -4.12
CA ARG A 302 -22.99 -1.56 -4.49
C ARG A 302 -23.17 -1.66 -6.00
N ALA A 303 -23.35 -0.53 -6.68
CA ALA A 303 -23.50 -0.52 -8.13
C ALA A 303 -22.21 -0.91 -8.85
N ALA A 304 -21.06 -0.45 -8.34
CA ALA A 304 -19.76 -0.69 -8.95
C ALA A 304 -19.17 -2.06 -8.60
N VAL A 305 -19.51 -2.64 -7.45
CA VAL A 305 -18.91 -3.87 -6.88
C VAL A 305 -20.03 -4.76 -6.29
N PRO A 306 -20.86 -5.40 -7.14
CA PRO A 306 -22.13 -6.00 -6.73
C PRO A 306 -22.02 -7.22 -5.81
N TRP A 307 -20.82 -7.78 -5.62
CA TRP A 307 -20.56 -8.90 -4.71
C TRP A 307 -20.18 -8.46 -3.29
N TRP A 308 -20.05 -7.15 -3.02
CA TRP A 308 -19.78 -6.67 -1.67
C TRP A 308 -21.03 -6.63 -0.81
N THR A 309 -20.87 -7.08 0.44
CA THR A 309 -21.90 -7.00 1.46
C THR A 309 -21.94 -5.60 2.09
N ASP A 310 -23.04 -5.25 2.73
CA ASP A 310 -23.15 -4.01 3.51
C ASP A 310 -22.10 -3.92 4.62
N LYS A 311 -21.74 -5.05 5.24
CA LYS A 311 -20.66 -5.12 6.24
C LYS A 311 -19.32 -4.69 5.62
N THR A 312 -19.00 -5.24 4.45
CA THR A 312 -17.76 -4.91 3.71
C THR A 312 -17.73 -3.45 3.30
N ILE A 313 -18.84 -2.94 2.75
CA ILE A 313 -18.97 -1.54 2.34
C ILE A 313 -18.81 -0.60 3.52
N ALA A 314 -19.49 -0.87 4.64
CA ALA A 314 -19.39 -0.06 5.84
C ALA A 314 -17.95 0.00 6.38
N GLY A 315 -17.21 -1.12 6.34
CA GLY A 315 -15.79 -1.16 6.70
C GLY A 315 -14.94 -0.23 5.84
N TYR A 316 -15.04 -0.36 4.51
CA TYR A 316 -14.26 0.50 3.60
C TYR A 316 -14.58 1.99 3.73
N LEU A 317 -15.84 2.35 4.00
CA LEU A 317 -16.23 3.73 4.24
C LEU A 317 -15.72 4.26 5.58
N ALA A 318 -15.72 3.43 6.64
CA ALA A 318 -15.18 3.79 7.94
C ALA A 318 -13.67 4.08 7.87
N ASP A 319 -12.90 3.22 7.20
CA ASP A 319 -11.46 3.41 7.02
C ASP A 319 -11.13 4.69 6.24
N ARG A 320 -11.96 5.08 5.28
CA ARG A 320 -11.72 6.27 4.42
C ARG A 320 -12.27 7.56 5.02
N GLY A 321 -12.88 7.48 6.19
CA GLY A 321 -13.52 8.60 6.88
C GLY A 321 -12.53 9.40 7.73
N THR A 322 -12.76 9.37 9.04
CA THR A 322 -12.13 10.29 10.00
C THR A 322 -10.85 9.77 10.63
N ASP A 323 -10.50 8.50 10.42
CA ASP A 323 -9.26 7.94 10.97
C ASP A 323 -8.04 8.62 10.32
N PRO A 324 -7.18 9.33 11.07
CA PRO A 324 -6.06 10.06 10.49
C PRO A 324 -5.09 9.18 9.70
N GLN A 325 -4.89 7.93 10.12
CA GLN A 325 -3.95 7.01 9.51
C GLN A 325 -4.51 6.44 8.20
N HIS A 326 -5.73 5.92 8.22
CA HIS A 326 -6.36 5.34 7.04
C HIS A 326 -6.76 6.41 6.01
N ARG A 327 -7.14 7.62 6.44
CA ARG A 327 -7.43 8.76 5.55
C ARG A 327 -6.25 9.14 4.66
N THR A 328 -5.02 8.92 5.11
CA THR A 328 -3.85 9.05 4.24
C THR A 328 -3.54 7.73 3.52
N TYR A 329 -3.37 6.65 4.27
CA TYR A 329 -2.80 5.40 3.77
C TYR A 329 -3.68 4.73 2.71
N MET A 330 -5.01 4.79 2.85
CA MET A 330 -5.95 4.23 1.87
C MET A 330 -5.88 4.92 0.49
N TRP A 331 -5.21 6.07 0.37
CA TRP A 331 -4.95 6.72 -0.92
C TRP A 331 -3.72 6.16 -1.63
N ALA A 332 -2.75 5.61 -0.90
CA ALA A 332 -1.51 5.06 -1.45
C ALA A 332 -1.80 3.92 -2.45
N TYR A 333 -2.75 3.05 -2.09
CA TYR A 333 -3.18 1.92 -2.90
C TYR A 333 -3.65 2.29 -4.31
N PRO A 334 -4.72 3.08 -4.51
CA PRO A 334 -5.17 3.43 -5.86
C PRO A 334 -4.16 4.30 -6.61
N ALA A 335 -3.48 5.23 -5.92
CA ALA A 335 -2.52 6.12 -6.57
C ALA A 335 -1.30 5.36 -7.10
N GLY A 336 -0.77 4.45 -6.29
CA GLY A 336 0.38 3.62 -6.63
C GLY A 336 0.04 2.54 -7.66
N PHE A 337 -1.03 1.78 -7.40
CA PHE A 337 -1.38 0.65 -8.26
C PHE A 337 -1.66 1.10 -9.69
N ASP A 338 -2.39 2.21 -9.87
CA ASP A 338 -2.64 2.74 -11.20
C ASP A 338 -1.38 3.15 -11.94
N TRP A 339 -0.44 3.80 -11.23
CA TRP A 339 0.83 4.22 -11.82
C TRP A 339 1.70 3.03 -12.22
N PHE A 340 1.82 2.02 -11.36
CA PHE A 340 2.60 0.81 -11.67
C PHE A 340 1.90 -0.11 -12.68
N ALA A 341 0.57 -0.12 -12.74
CA ALA A 341 -0.16 -0.79 -13.81
C ALA A 341 0.14 -0.16 -15.18
N ALA A 342 0.26 1.17 -15.25
CA ALA A 342 0.69 1.85 -16.46
C ALA A 342 2.18 1.58 -16.78
N LEU A 343 3.04 1.47 -15.75
CA LEU A 343 4.46 1.13 -15.93
C LEU A 343 4.65 -0.27 -16.51
N ALA A 344 3.78 -1.23 -16.16
CA ALA A 344 3.82 -2.59 -16.72
C ALA A 344 3.59 -2.61 -18.25
N ASP A 345 2.86 -1.63 -18.77
CA ASP A 345 2.60 -1.45 -20.20
C ASP A 345 3.64 -0.51 -20.88
N ALA A 346 4.61 0.02 -20.13
CA ALA A 346 5.62 0.95 -20.63
C ALA A 346 6.79 0.24 -21.33
N ASP A 347 7.75 1.03 -21.84
CA ASP A 347 8.99 0.49 -22.40
C ASP A 347 9.77 -0.32 -21.35
N VAL A 348 10.28 -1.50 -21.76
CA VAL A 348 10.98 -2.45 -20.87
C VAL A 348 12.20 -1.83 -20.18
N LYS A 349 12.87 -0.87 -20.83
CA LYS A 349 14.01 -0.19 -20.21
C LYS A 349 13.56 0.71 -19.07
N VAL A 350 12.46 1.45 -19.27
CA VAL A 350 11.89 2.34 -18.24
C VAL A 350 11.40 1.54 -17.05
N SER A 351 10.63 0.46 -17.29
CA SER A 351 10.17 -0.41 -16.20
C SER A 351 11.33 -1.05 -15.45
N GLY A 352 12.36 -1.54 -16.14
CA GLY A 352 13.57 -2.07 -15.52
C GLY A 352 14.31 -1.06 -14.64
N GLU A 353 14.48 0.19 -15.10
CA GLU A 353 15.12 1.26 -14.33
C GLU A 353 14.34 1.59 -13.04
N VAL A 354 13.01 1.69 -13.13
CA VAL A 354 12.14 1.95 -11.98
C VAL A 354 12.16 0.79 -10.98
N LEU A 355 12.02 -0.46 -11.45
CA LEU A 355 12.03 -1.65 -10.59
C LEU A 355 13.36 -1.79 -9.85
N HIS A 356 14.49 -1.52 -10.54
CA HIS A 356 15.80 -1.53 -9.92
C HIS A 356 15.92 -0.46 -8.81
N ALA A 357 15.51 0.78 -9.11
CA ALA A 357 15.57 1.87 -8.15
C ALA A 357 14.67 1.61 -6.92
N ALA A 358 13.47 1.07 -7.14
CA ALA A 358 12.49 0.78 -6.09
C ALA A 358 12.99 -0.24 -5.06
N TYR A 359 13.91 -1.15 -5.41
CA TYR A 359 14.50 -2.13 -4.48
C TYR A 359 15.80 -1.65 -3.82
N ARG A 360 16.30 -0.46 -4.20
CA ARG A 360 17.49 0.15 -3.60
C ARG A 360 17.17 1.24 -2.59
N ALA A 361 16.14 2.05 -2.86
CA ALA A 361 15.76 3.14 -1.97
C ALA A 361 14.23 3.29 -1.87
N PRO A 362 13.72 3.82 -0.74
CA PRO A 362 12.30 4.14 -0.60
C PRO A 362 11.95 5.38 -1.44
N LEU A 363 11.53 5.13 -2.69
CA LEU A 363 11.18 6.18 -3.66
C LEU A 363 9.88 6.89 -3.28
N THR A 364 9.85 8.20 -3.45
CA THR A 364 8.65 9.05 -3.33
C THR A 364 7.96 9.22 -4.70
N PRO A 365 6.72 9.74 -4.76
CA PRO A 365 6.09 10.07 -6.04
C PRO A 365 6.89 11.04 -6.92
N THR A 366 7.66 11.94 -6.33
CA THR A 366 8.57 12.82 -7.09
C THR A 366 9.68 12.02 -7.74
N ASP A 367 10.30 11.08 -7.01
CA ASP A 367 11.35 10.21 -7.57
C ASP A 367 10.79 9.32 -8.70
N LEU A 368 9.55 8.82 -8.56
CA LEU A 368 8.87 8.07 -9.63
C LEU A 368 8.66 8.92 -10.88
N ALA A 369 8.24 10.17 -10.71
CA ALA A 369 8.06 11.11 -11.84
C ALA A 369 9.40 11.48 -12.49
N ASP A 370 10.49 11.56 -11.72
CA ASP A 370 11.83 11.83 -12.24
C ASP A 370 12.38 10.63 -13.03
N LEU A 371 12.10 9.41 -12.58
CA LEU A 371 12.49 8.17 -13.29
C LEU A 371 11.67 7.93 -14.56
N TRP A 372 10.40 8.36 -14.58
CA TRP A 372 9.55 8.28 -15.77
C TRP A 372 8.77 9.59 -16.00
N PRO A 373 9.41 10.62 -16.58
CA PRO A 373 8.78 11.94 -16.78
C PRO A 373 7.57 11.93 -17.72
N ALA A 374 7.50 10.94 -18.61
CA ALA A 374 6.37 10.73 -19.52
C ALA A 374 5.25 9.86 -18.90
N GLY A 375 5.44 9.37 -17.67
CA GLY A 375 4.47 8.55 -16.95
C GLY A 375 3.23 9.35 -16.54
N PRO A 376 2.16 8.64 -16.11
CA PRO A 376 0.95 9.29 -15.67
C PRO A 376 1.19 10.07 -14.36
N THR A 377 0.33 11.06 -14.10
CA THR A 377 0.33 11.76 -12.82
C THR A 377 -0.09 10.81 -11.70
N VAL A 378 0.75 10.67 -10.67
CA VAL A 378 0.45 9.88 -9.47
C VAL A 378 -0.78 10.45 -8.76
N GLY A 379 -1.80 9.62 -8.53
CA GLY A 379 -3.09 10.03 -7.98
C GLY A 379 -4.10 10.54 -9.02
N GLY A 380 -3.78 10.37 -10.31
CA GLY A 380 -4.65 10.64 -11.45
C GLY A 380 -4.56 12.08 -12.00
N PRO A 381 -4.91 12.30 -13.28
CA PRO A 381 -4.81 13.60 -13.95
C PRO A 381 -5.90 14.60 -13.55
N GLY A 382 -6.90 14.16 -12.79
CA GLY A 382 -8.05 14.97 -12.38
C GLY A 382 -9.32 14.64 -13.13
N GLY A 383 -10.45 14.74 -12.41
CA GLY A 383 -11.78 14.59 -12.96
C GLY A 383 -12.86 14.90 -11.90
N PRO A 384 -14.09 15.25 -12.33
CA PRO A 384 -15.20 15.43 -11.40
C PRO A 384 -15.52 14.10 -10.70
N VAL A 385 -15.75 14.15 -9.39
CA VAL A 385 -16.30 12.99 -8.67
C VAL A 385 -17.77 12.88 -9.03
N ARG A 386 -18.16 11.75 -9.64
CA ARG A 386 -19.56 11.44 -9.93
C ARG A 386 -19.92 10.10 -9.33
N LEU A 387 -20.57 10.13 -8.17
CA LEU A 387 -21.15 8.93 -7.57
C LEU A 387 -22.34 8.48 -8.42
N ARG A 388 -22.19 7.35 -9.09
CA ARG A 388 -23.31 6.71 -9.82
C ARG A 388 -24.30 6.14 -8.81
N LYS A 389 -25.58 6.46 -9.00
CA LYS A 389 -26.67 5.81 -8.26
C LYS A 389 -27.05 4.50 -8.97
N PRO A 390 -27.43 3.44 -8.24
CA PRO A 390 -28.04 2.27 -8.87
C PRO A 390 -29.30 2.71 -9.65
N PRO A 391 -29.63 2.02 -10.76
CA PRO A 391 -30.91 2.24 -11.42
C PRO A 391 -32.03 2.03 -10.39
N ILE A 392 -32.93 3.01 -10.28
CA ILE A 392 -34.12 2.89 -9.44
C ILE A 392 -34.98 1.76 -10.04
N PRO A 393 -35.39 0.75 -9.25
CA PRO A 393 -36.16 -0.40 -9.74
C PRO A 393 -37.50 -0.03 -10.36
#